data_AF-A0A946RIQ3-F1
#
_entry.id   AF-A0A946RIQ3-F1
#
_cell.length_a   1.000
_cell.length_b   1.000
_cell.length_c   1.000
_cell.angle_alpha   90.00
_cell.angle_beta   90.00
_cell.angle_gamma   90.00
#
_symmetry.space_group_name_H-M   'P 1'
#
loop_
_entity.id
_entity.type
_entity.pdbx_description
1 polymer ?
#
loop_
_entity_poly.entity_id
_entity_poly.type
_entity_poly.pdbx_seq_one_letter_code
_entity_poly.pdbx_strand_id
1 'polypeptide(L)'
;YPFTTLKPQLGVVYVDKKEFVIADIPGLIEGAHEGLGLGDRFLGHIERCSTILHVIDGTGEEIVEAYKTIRHELEQYGEGLAEKKEIIAINKIDALDEELVKMLVNELSQVTSSPIMPISGVTGEGITEMLRALLENVESVRHTERAVQDQETLAPEEGDANPKEWSPV
;
A
#
# COMPACT_ATOMS: atom_id res chain seq x y z
N TYR A 1 -24.11 13.55 -8.51
CA TYR A 1 -24.44 12.62 -7.41
C TYR A 1 -23.56 13.01 -6.23
N PRO A 2 -24.10 13.35 -5.05
CA PRO A 2 -23.31 14.02 -4.01
C PRO A 2 -22.36 13.04 -3.31
N PHE A 3 -21.14 13.52 -3.08
CA PHE A 3 -20.03 12.92 -2.34
C PHE A 3 -20.47 12.03 -1.19
N THR A 4 -20.03 10.76 -1.19
CA THR A 4 -20.18 9.89 -0.03
C THR A 4 -18.81 9.62 0.60
N THR A 5 -18.63 10.27 1.76
CA THR A 5 -17.65 9.98 2.83
C THR A 5 -16.21 10.50 2.66
N LEU A 6 -15.96 11.73 3.18
CA LEU A 6 -14.66 12.40 3.34
C LEU A 6 -13.77 11.83 4.47
N LYS A 7 -14.12 10.68 5.07
CA LYS A 7 -13.36 10.08 6.19
C LYS A 7 -12.94 8.67 5.82
N PRO A 8 -11.63 8.35 5.80
CA PRO A 8 -11.21 6.97 5.62
C PRO A 8 -11.74 6.10 6.74
N GLN A 9 -12.12 4.88 6.38
CA GLN A 9 -12.41 3.83 7.35
C GLN A 9 -11.08 3.19 7.75
N LEU A 10 -10.75 3.30 9.04
CA LEU A 10 -9.55 2.72 9.62
C LEU A 10 -9.93 1.45 10.37
N GLY A 11 -9.24 0.36 10.07
CA GLY A 11 -9.34 -0.92 10.78
C GLY A 11 -8.00 -1.29 11.41
N VAL A 12 -8.03 -1.77 12.64
CA VAL A 12 -6.86 -2.41 13.26
C VAL A 12 -6.95 -3.90 13.03
N VAL A 13 -5.91 -4.47 12.44
CA VAL A 13 -5.82 -5.91 12.16
C VAL A 13 -4.82 -6.55 13.10
N TYR A 14 -5.20 -7.69 13.66
CA TYR A 14 -4.37 -8.53 14.51
C TYR A 14 -4.05 -9.85 13.80
N VAL A 15 -2.77 -10.12 13.55
CA VAL A 15 -2.29 -11.38 12.96
C VAL A 15 -0.99 -11.80 13.63
N ASP A 16 -0.89 -13.05 14.04
CA ASP A 16 0.30 -13.63 14.70
C ASP A 16 0.88 -12.78 15.86
N LYS A 17 0.00 -12.22 16.70
CA LYS A 17 0.33 -11.34 17.85
C LYS A 17 0.95 -9.99 17.47
N LYS A 18 0.91 -9.62 16.19
CA LYS A 18 1.30 -8.31 15.69
C LYS A 18 0.05 -7.55 15.25
N GLU A 19 0.12 -6.23 15.29
CA GLU A 19 -0.96 -5.35 14.88
C GLU A 19 -0.48 -4.35 13.83
N PHE A 20 -1.35 -4.07 12.87
CA PHE A 20 -1.18 -3.00 11.91
C PHE A 20 -2.52 -2.39 11.52
N VAL A 21 -2.47 -1.22 10.90
CA VAL A 21 -3.66 -0.46 10.51
C VAL A 21 -3.88 -0.63 9.02
N ILE A 22 -5.10 -0.97 8.63
CA ILE A 22 -5.59 -0.87 7.27
C ILE A 22 -6.47 0.37 7.18
N ALA A 23 -6.29 1.15 6.13
CA ALA A 23 -7.17 2.25 5.79
C ALA A 23 -7.78 1.97 4.42
N ASP A 24 -9.09 2.17 4.30
CA ASP A 24 -9.72 2.25 2.99
C ASP A 24 -9.43 3.62 2.37
N ILE A 25 -9.17 3.65 1.07
CA ILE A 25 -8.91 4.87 0.30
C ILE A 25 -10.21 5.27 -0.40
N PRO A 26 -11.06 6.13 0.22
CA PRO A 26 -12.25 6.62 -0.44
C PRO A 26 -11.87 7.48 -1.66
N GLY A 27 -12.53 7.25 -2.79
CA GLY A 27 -12.57 8.24 -3.87
C GLY A 27 -11.42 8.20 -4.87
N LEU A 28 -11.10 7.03 -5.43
CA LEU A 28 -10.32 6.92 -6.68
C LEU A 28 -11.07 7.45 -7.94
N ILE A 29 -12.27 8.00 -7.77
CA ILE A 29 -13.13 8.48 -8.86
C ILE A 29 -12.68 9.86 -9.35
N GLU A 30 -12.78 10.11 -10.66
CA GLU A 30 -12.49 11.38 -11.32
C GLU A 30 -13.07 12.59 -10.57
N GLY A 31 -12.21 13.56 -10.21
CA GLY A 31 -12.60 14.83 -9.59
C GLY A 31 -12.49 14.90 -8.05
N ALA A 32 -12.01 13.86 -7.37
CA ALA A 32 -11.70 13.95 -5.93
C ALA A 32 -10.53 14.90 -5.61
N HIS A 33 -9.62 15.11 -6.58
CA HIS A 33 -8.46 16.00 -6.47
C HIS A 33 -8.81 17.49 -6.70
N GLU A 34 -9.96 17.81 -7.31
CA GLU A 34 -10.21 19.14 -7.89
C GLU A 34 -11.01 20.12 -7.02
N GLY A 35 -11.40 19.79 -5.77
CA GLY A 35 -12.02 20.86 -4.97
C GLY A 35 -12.60 20.66 -3.57
N LEU A 36 -12.56 19.50 -2.90
CA LEU A 36 -13.28 19.37 -1.62
C LEU A 36 -12.55 18.52 -0.57
N GLY A 37 -11.69 19.17 0.21
CA GLY A 37 -11.61 18.88 1.65
C GLY A 37 -11.05 17.52 2.09
N LEU A 38 -10.32 16.78 1.25
CA LEU A 38 -9.53 15.63 1.71
C LEU A 38 -8.48 16.06 2.74
N GLY A 39 -8.00 17.31 2.65
CA GLY A 39 -7.14 17.96 3.65
C GLY A 39 -5.73 17.37 3.70
N ASP A 40 -4.73 18.23 3.92
CA ASP A 40 -3.31 17.84 4.03
C ASP A 40 -3.07 16.69 5.03
N ARG A 41 -3.97 16.56 6.02
CA ARG A 41 -3.93 15.46 6.98
C ARG A 41 -4.19 14.10 6.33
N PHE A 42 -5.15 13.94 5.42
CA PHE A 42 -5.45 12.65 4.79
C PHE A 42 -4.32 12.20 3.85
N LEU A 43 -3.86 13.13 3.01
CA LEU A 43 -2.70 12.92 2.11
C LEU A 43 -1.46 12.49 2.90
N GLY A 44 -1.17 13.15 4.03
CA GLY A 44 -0.06 12.76 4.90
C GLY A 44 -0.23 11.38 5.57
N HIS A 45 -1.42 10.79 5.66
CA HIS A 45 -1.57 9.40 6.12
C HIS A 45 -1.33 8.39 4.99
N ILE A 46 -1.71 8.75 3.77
CA ILE A 46 -1.49 7.94 2.57
C ILE A 46 0.00 7.86 2.22
N GLU A 47 0.75 8.95 2.36
CA GLU A 47 2.20 8.94 2.14
C GLU A 47 2.93 7.94 3.05
N ARG A 48 2.37 7.70 4.25
CA ARG A 48 2.86 6.74 5.25
C ARG A 48 2.38 5.30 5.02
N CYS A 49 1.54 5.05 4.02
CA CYS A 49 1.18 3.71 3.63
C CYS A 49 2.44 2.98 3.13
N SER A 50 2.74 1.85 3.77
CA SER A 50 3.89 1.02 3.43
C SER A 50 3.60 0.09 2.24
N THR A 51 2.34 -0.28 2.05
CA THR A 51 1.91 -1.23 1.03
C THR A 51 0.44 -0.99 0.65
N ILE A 52 0.08 -1.38 -0.57
CA ILE A 52 -1.26 -1.28 -1.13
C ILE A 52 -1.85 -2.68 -1.31
N LEU A 53 -3.13 -2.84 -0.99
CA LEU A 53 -3.89 -4.06 -1.25
C LEU A 53 -4.95 -3.76 -2.32
N HIS A 54 -4.81 -4.40 -3.49
CA HIS A 54 -5.84 -4.36 -4.53
C HIS A 54 -6.83 -5.48 -4.29
N VAL A 55 -8.09 -5.16 -4.01
CA VAL A 55 -9.14 -6.17 -3.86
C VAL A 55 -9.98 -6.18 -5.12
N ILE A 56 -9.84 -7.24 -5.92
CA ILE A 56 -10.51 -7.36 -7.23
C ILE A 56 -11.52 -8.51 -7.16
N ASP A 57 -12.70 -8.30 -7.70
CA ASP A 57 -13.74 -9.33 -7.77
C ASP A 57 -13.39 -10.39 -8.82
N GLY A 58 -13.16 -11.63 -8.38
CA GLY A 58 -12.86 -12.76 -9.28
C GLY A 58 -14.06 -13.25 -10.09
N THR A 59 -15.29 -12.85 -9.74
CA THR A 59 -16.50 -13.20 -10.50
C THR A 59 -16.79 -12.21 -11.64
N GLY A 60 -16.01 -11.14 -11.75
CA GLY A 60 -16.10 -10.16 -12.83
C GLY A 60 -15.67 -10.71 -14.19
N GLU A 61 -16.09 -10.03 -15.26
CA GLU A 61 -15.83 -10.49 -16.63
C GLU A 61 -14.36 -10.31 -17.06
N GLU A 62 -13.70 -9.23 -16.64
CA GLU A 62 -12.33 -8.91 -17.07
C GLU A 62 -11.43 -8.49 -15.89
N ILE A 63 -10.76 -9.45 -15.27
CA ILE A 63 -9.92 -9.21 -14.08
C ILE A 63 -8.71 -8.32 -14.36
N VAL A 64 -8.12 -8.48 -15.56
CA VAL A 64 -6.95 -7.71 -15.98
C VAL A 64 -7.29 -6.24 -16.20
N GLU A 65 -8.43 -5.96 -16.82
CA GLU A 65 -8.86 -4.57 -17.04
C GLU A 65 -9.25 -3.91 -15.72
N ALA A 66 -9.93 -4.63 -14.82
CA ALA A 66 -10.20 -4.12 -13.47
C ALA A 66 -8.91 -3.74 -12.72
N TYR A 67 -7.88 -4.59 -12.79
CA TYR A 67 -6.56 -4.28 -12.22
C TYR A 67 -5.93 -3.03 -12.86
N LYS A 68 -5.94 -2.93 -14.19
CA LYS A 68 -5.37 -1.77 -14.90
C LYS A 68 -6.11 -0.48 -14.59
N THR A 69 -7.44 -0.52 -14.46
CA THR A 69 -8.24 0.64 -14.07
C THR A 69 -7.83 1.14 -12.68
N ILE A 70 -7.75 0.25 -11.68
CA ILE A 70 -7.34 0.63 -10.32
C ILE A 70 -5.92 1.20 -10.32
N ARG A 71 -4.99 0.57 -11.05
CA ARG A 71 -3.61 1.06 -11.19
C ARG A 71 -3.57 2.45 -11.82
N HIS A 72 -4.33 2.68 -12.89
CA HIS A 72 -4.40 3.98 -13.53
C HIS A 72 -4.95 5.06 -12.59
N GLU A 73 -6.00 4.74 -11.82
CA GLU A 73 -6.54 5.66 -10.82
C GLU A 73 -5.52 6.01 -9.73
N LEU A 74 -4.74 5.03 -9.24
CA LEU A 74 -3.65 5.29 -8.30
C LEU A 74 -2.55 6.17 -8.88
N GLU A 75 -2.22 5.99 -10.17
CA GLU A 75 -1.26 6.85 -10.87
C GLU A 75 -1.77 8.28 -11.03
N GLN A 76 -3.07 8.45 -11.32
CA GLN A 76 -3.69 9.77 -11.39
C GLN A 76 -3.77 10.48 -10.04
N TYR A 77 -3.91 9.71 -8.95
CA TYR A 77 -3.92 10.28 -7.60
C TYR A 77 -2.56 10.90 -7.23
N GLY A 78 -1.45 10.28 -7.65
CA GLY A 78 -0.10 10.77 -7.38
C GLY A 78 0.43 10.41 -5.99
N GLU A 79 1.30 11.26 -5.44
CA GLU A 79 1.92 11.09 -4.10
C GLU A 79 2.73 9.80 -3.91
N GLY A 80 3.29 9.25 -4.99
CA GLY A 80 4.12 8.04 -4.96
C GLY A 80 3.35 6.76 -4.57
N LEU A 81 2.02 6.78 -4.55
CA LEU A 81 1.20 5.60 -4.24
C LEU A 81 1.45 4.43 -5.19
N ALA A 82 1.54 4.74 -6.49
CA ALA A 82 1.75 3.75 -7.54
C ALA A 82 3.12 3.05 -7.45
N GLU A 83 4.07 3.62 -6.70
CA GLU A 83 5.42 3.09 -6.49
C GLU A 83 5.52 2.18 -5.25
N LYS A 84 4.49 2.19 -4.39
CA LYS A 84 4.47 1.36 -3.18
C LYS A 84 4.36 -0.11 -3.55
N LYS A 85 4.89 -0.97 -2.66
CA LYS A 85 4.68 -2.42 -2.76
C LYS A 85 3.19 -2.71 -2.75
N GLU A 86 2.73 -3.55 -3.66
CA GLU A 86 1.32 -3.91 -3.75
C GLU A 86 1.12 -5.43 -3.67
N ILE A 87 -0.05 -5.85 -3.20
CA ILE A 87 -0.53 -7.23 -3.24
C ILE A 87 -1.89 -7.21 -3.92
N ILE A 88 -2.15 -8.18 -4.79
CA ILE A 88 -3.41 -8.32 -5.49
C ILE A 88 -4.19 -9.46 -4.86
N ALA A 89 -5.35 -9.15 -4.30
CA ALA A 89 -6.28 -10.11 -3.74
C ALA A 89 -7.44 -10.36 -4.71
N ILE A 90 -7.53 -11.59 -5.23
CA ILE A 90 -8.69 -12.03 -6.02
C ILE A 90 -9.76 -12.47 -5.03
N ASN A 91 -10.79 -11.65 -4.84
CA ASN A 91 -11.86 -11.91 -3.89
C ASN A 91 -13.00 -12.73 -4.50
N LYS A 92 -13.82 -13.31 -3.62
CA LYS A 92 -14.99 -14.15 -3.94
C LYS A 92 -14.65 -15.50 -4.59
N ILE A 93 -13.52 -16.10 -4.23
CA ILE A 93 -13.17 -17.44 -4.75
C ILE A 93 -14.17 -18.52 -4.33
N ASP A 94 -14.98 -18.27 -3.30
CA ASP A 94 -16.08 -19.16 -2.88
C ASP A 94 -17.17 -19.32 -3.95
N ALA A 95 -17.25 -18.40 -4.91
CA ALA A 95 -18.17 -18.46 -6.03
C ALA A 95 -17.53 -19.02 -7.33
N LEU A 96 -16.26 -19.41 -7.27
CA LEU A 96 -15.47 -19.86 -8.42
C LEU A 96 -15.00 -21.30 -8.20
N ASP A 97 -14.76 -22.04 -9.29
CA ASP A 97 -14.06 -23.31 -9.21
C ASP A 97 -12.53 -23.11 -9.20
N GLU A 98 -11.80 -24.14 -8.78
CA GLU A 98 -10.34 -24.08 -8.68
C GLU A 98 -9.63 -23.87 -10.01
N GLU A 99 -10.20 -24.33 -11.13
CA GLU A 99 -9.59 -24.17 -12.46
C GLU A 99 -9.67 -22.72 -12.91
N LEU A 100 -10.82 -22.08 -12.70
CA LEU A 100 -11.05 -20.68 -12.98
C LEU A 100 -10.17 -19.79 -12.11
N VAL A 101 -10.05 -20.08 -10.80
CA VAL A 101 -9.13 -19.34 -9.92
C VAL A 101 -7.69 -19.42 -10.43
N LYS A 102 -7.23 -20.61 -10.85
CA LYS A 102 -5.87 -20.78 -11.43
C LYS A 102 -5.71 -20.01 -12.74
N MET A 103 -6.73 -19.98 -13.60
CA MET A 103 -6.69 -19.17 -14.81
C MET A 103 -6.56 -17.68 -14.50
N LEU A 104 -7.39 -17.14 -13.59
CA LEU A 104 -7.35 -15.74 -13.20
C LEU A 104 -6.00 -15.33 -12.60
N VAL A 105 -5.41 -16.18 -11.74
CA VAL A 105 -4.07 -15.97 -11.20
C VAL A 105 -3.03 -15.94 -12.33
N ASN A 106 -3.11 -16.88 -13.28
CA ASN A 106 -2.19 -16.92 -14.40
C ASN A 106 -2.31 -15.68 -15.29
N GLU A 107 -3.53 -15.24 -15.61
CA GLU A 107 -3.78 -14.04 -16.41
C GLU A 107 -3.18 -12.78 -15.76
N LEU A 108 -3.42 -12.57 -14.47
CA LEU A 108 -2.83 -11.45 -13.74
C LEU A 108 -1.30 -11.53 -13.69
N SER A 109 -0.73 -12.73 -13.52
CA SER A 109 0.72 -12.91 -13.46
C SER A 109 1.45 -12.56 -14.78
N GLN A 110 0.75 -12.52 -15.91
CA GLN A 110 1.32 -12.06 -17.19
C GLN A 110 1.43 -10.52 -17.26
N VAL A 111 0.67 -9.81 -16.42
CA VAL A 111 0.55 -8.34 -16.46
C VAL A 111 1.30 -7.67 -15.31
N THR A 112 1.46 -8.38 -14.19
CA THR A 112 2.16 -7.86 -13.00
C THR A 112 3.05 -8.91 -12.36
N SER A 113 4.14 -8.45 -11.74
CA SER A 113 5.01 -9.29 -10.90
C SER A 113 4.63 -9.23 -9.42
N SER A 114 3.59 -8.47 -9.07
CA SER A 114 3.11 -8.33 -7.70
C SER A 114 2.52 -9.66 -7.18
N PRO A 115 2.62 -9.96 -5.88
CA PRO A 115 2.02 -11.16 -5.31
C PRO A 115 0.50 -11.19 -5.52
N ILE A 116 0.00 -12.31 -6.05
CA ILE A 116 -1.43 -12.53 -6.30
C ILE A 116 -1.93 -13.58 -5.29
N MET A 117 -2.99 -13.26 -4.56
CA MET A 117 -3.54 -14.06 -3.48
C MET A 117 -5.03 -14.27 -3.68
N PRO A 118 -5.47 -15.49 -4.01
CA PRO A 118 -6.89 -15.83 -4.02
C PRO A 118 -7.44 -15.81 -2.59
N ILE A 119 -8.54 -15.10 -2.36
CA ILE A 119 -9.20 -14.97 -1.06
C ILE A 119 -10.72 -15.07 -1.17
N SER A 120 -11.37 -15.43 -0.06
CA SER A 120 -12.79 -15.22 0.12
C SER A 120 -13.03 -14.40 1.39
N GLY A 121 -13.57 -13.20 1.22
CA GLY A 121 -14.03 -12.40 2.35
C GLY A 121 -15.22 -13.02 3.10
N VAL A 122 -15.95 -13.96 2.49
CA VAL A 122 -17.12 -14.62 3.09
C VAL A 122 -16.70 -15.85 3.91
N THR A 123 -15.86 -16.72 3.35
CA THR A 123 -15.44 -17.95 4.03
C THR A 123 -14.22 -17.72 4.93
N GLY A 124 -13.46 -16.66 4.69
CA GLY A 124 -12.19 -16.38 5.35
C GLY A 124 -10.99 -17.10 4.72
N GLU A 125 -11.20 -17.85 3.64
CA GLU A 125 -10.13 -18.53 2.92
C GLU A 125 -9.09 -17.55 2.37
N GLY A 126 -7.81 -17.84 2.56
CA GLY A 126 -6.68 -17.03 2.09
C GLY A 126 -6.47 -15.70 2.83
N ILE A 127 -7.41 -15.27 3.68
CA ILE A 127 -7.32 -14.00 4.40
C ILE A 127 -6.11 -13.97 5.35
N THR A 128 -5.86 -15.05 6.08
CA THR A 128 -4.75 -15.07 7.06
C THR A 128 -3.40 -14.96 6.36
N GLU A 129 -3.21 -15.69 5.26
CA GLU A 129 -2.02 -15.66 4.43
C GLU A 129 -1.82 -14.27 3.80
N MET A 130 -2.88 -13.66 3.30
CA MET A 130 -2.86 -12.28 2.80
C MET A 130 -2.45 -11.27 3.87
N LEU A 131 -3.02 -11.37 5.07
CA LEU A 131 -2.67 -10.48 6.19
C LEU A 131 -1.22 -10.66 6.63
N ARG A 132 -0.68 -11.87 6.59
CA ARG A 132 0.75 -12.14 6.85
C ARG A 132 1.65 -11.49 5.81
N ALA A 133 1.31 -11.60 4.53
CA ALA A 133 2.09 -10.98 3.46
C ALA A 133 2.07 -9.44 3.54
N LEU A 134 0.92 -8.85 3.89
CA LEU A 134 0.83 -7.42 4.16
C LEU A 134 1.71 -7.00 5.34
N LEU A 135 1.67 -7.77 6.43
CA LEU A 135 2.49 -7.52 7.61
C LEU A 135 3.99 -7.60 7.28
N GLU A 136 4.44 -8.59 6.50
CA GLU A 136 5.83 -8.69 6.05
C GLU A 136 6.27 -7.46 5.25
N ASN A 137 5.42 -6.97 4.35
CA ASN A 137 5.69 -5.74 3.61
C ASN A 137 5.84 -4.52 4.54
N VAL A 138 4.90 -4.35 5.49
CA VAL A 138 4.91 -3.27 6.48
C VAL A 138 6.18 -3.32 7.35
N GLU A 139 6.58 -4.50 7.79
CA GLU A 139 7.79 -4.67 8.59
C GLU A 139 9.06 -4.37 7.80
N SER A 140 9.13 -4.79 6.53
CA SER A 140 10.30 -4.51 5.68
C SER A 140 10.53 -3.00 5.48
N VAL A 141 9.44 -2.23 5.32
CA VAL A 141 9.51 -0.78 5.17
C VAL A 141 9.95 -0.13 6.47
N ARG A 142 9.36 -0.52 7.62
CA ARG A 142 9.76 -0.02 8.95
C ARG A 142 11.23 -0.30 9.28
N HIS A 143 11.74 -1.47 8.91
CA HIS A 143 13.15 -1.81 9.11
C HIS A 143 14.08 -0.94 8.25
N THR A 144 13.69 -0.68 7.01
CA THR A 144 14.46 0.19 6.10
C THR A 144 14.50 1.63 6.62
N GLU A 145 13.36 2.18 7.05
CA GLU A 145 13.27 3.55 7.58
C GLU A 145 14.13 3.74 8.85
N ARG A 146 14.10 2.77 9.77
CA ARG A 146 14.93 2.81 10.99
C ARG A 146 16.42 2.75 10.67
N ALA A 147 16.83 1.89 9.73
CA ALA A 147 18.23 1.76 9.35
C ALA A 147 18.79 3.07 8.74
N VAL A 148 17.98 3.76 7.93
CA VAL A 148 18.37 5.07 7.35
C VAL A 148 18.54 6.12 8.44
N GLN A 149 17.60 6.21 9.40
CA GLN A 149 17.71 7.14 10.53
C GLN A 149 18.93 6.88 11.41
N ASP A 150 19.26 5.61 11.67
CA ASP A 150 20.42 5.25 12.45
C ASP A 150 21.72 5.65 11.74
N GLN A 151 21.80 5.51 10.41
CA GLN A 151 22.96 5.92 9.62
C GLN A 151 23.14 7.44 9.50
N GLU A 152 22.03 8.19 9.40
CA GLU A 152 22.06 9.66 9.35
C GLU A 152 22.51 10.26 10.70
N THR A 153 22.14 9.61 11.81
CA THR A 153 22.57 10.00 13.16
C THR A 153 24.05 9.67 13.43
N LEU A 154 24.63 8.75 12.66
CA LEU A 154 26.04 8.32 12.76
C LEU A 154 26.98 9.09 11.82
N ALA A 155 26.46 9.97 10.95
CA ALA A 155 27.31 10.85 10.16
C ALA A 155 28.03 11.82 11.12
N PRO A 156 29.39 11.81 11.19
CA PRO A 156 30.09 12.73 12.05
C PRO A 156 29.79 14.16 11.58
N GLU A 157 29.39 15.05 12.50
CA GLU A 157 29.47 16.48 12.24
C GLU A 157 30.91 16.75 11.79
N GLU A 158 31.09 17.18 10.54
CA GLU A 158 32.37 17.72 10.09
C GLU A 158 32.70 18.87 11.03
N GLY A 159 33.55 18.57 12.01
CA GLY A 159 34.04 19.55 12.96
C GLY A 159 34.65 20.70 12.17
N ASP A 160 34.10 21.89 12.39
CA ASP A 160 34.69 23.16 12.00
C ASP A 160 36.06 23.29 12.68
N ALA A 161 37.07 22.63 12.09
CA ALA A 161 38.46 22.74 12.46
C ALA A 161 39.02 23.99 11.77
N ASN A 162 38.62 25.17 12.27
CA ASN A 162 39.34 26.40 12.01
C ASN A 162 40.32 26.65 13.18
N PRO A 163 41.59 26.22 13.10
CA PRO A 163 42.56 26.56 14.12
C PRO A 163 42.89 28.05 13.99
N LYS A 164 42.25 28.87 14.83
CA LYS A 164 42.63 30.26 15.08
C LYS A 164 44.14 30.38 15.27
N GLU A 165 44.76 31.19 14.43
CA GLU A 165 46.12 31.70 14.58
C GLU A 165 46.35 32.19 16.02
N TRP A 166 47.27 31.54 16.73
CA TRP A 166 47.84 32.07 17.95
C TRP A 166 49.29 32.45 17.67
N SER A 167 49.61 33.73 17.82
CA SER A 167 50.97 34.26 17.73
C SER A 167 51.34 34.91 19.07
N PRO A 168 52.41 34.49 19.75
CA PRO A 168 52.96 35.26 20.85
C PRO A 168 54.15 36.13 20.37
N VAL A 169 54.10 37.37 20.84
CA VAL A 169 55.05 38.51 20.83
C VAL A 169 56.50 38.21 20.42
#